data_AF-A0A2R6CZS1-F1
#
_entry.id   AF-A0A2R6CZS1-F1
#
_cell.length_a   1.000
_cell.length_b   1.000
_cell.length_c   1.000
_cell.angle_alpha   90.00
_cell.angle_beta   90.00
_cell.angle_gamma   90.00
#
_symmetry.space_group_name_H-M   'P 1'
#
loop_
_entity.id
_entity.type
_entity.pdbx_description
1 polymer ?
#
loop_
_entity_poly.entity_id
_entity_poly.type
_entity_poly.pdbx_seq_one_letter_code
_entity_poly.pdbx_strand_id
1 'polypeptide(L)'
;MDDSATAGEGASEPTEKRVDRGVSNREDRGVSGRDDHGLTTVEQWRPPSSALCARSAVGEYLGAGESLQVIDEVSRPDDGGTPAAVGLTGRRLLVVSPDGSFLDVGLDRVCSVRSDRQSYLGVRGNDYRLVLCVGYLFAIVGLVGVLATSTSALTPTVALTTVGGVLLTDHVYRAGVDLDGPIGALDRGGRAAATTDRLRRWKRRLNGHVTDDDLALGATGGFTAGTFLLVVTVEPGLLAPALTLATVVGCVLSVYAFRYSDAFDGIELVRRRQRTVRVTVEDGQVVTLCTNPESTLDRELARLAHGRSPRPAVD
;
A
#
# COMPACT_ATOMS: atom_id res chain seq x y z
N MET A 1 -46.57 -25.91 -66.00
CA MET A 1 -45.27 -26.54 -65.74
C MET A 1 -44.60 -25.77 -64.62
N ASP A 2 -44.82 -26.01 -63.34
CA ASP A 2 -45.78 -26.81 -62.56
C ASP A 2 -45.76 -26.10 -61.19
N ASP A 3 -46.92 -25.72 -60.66
CA ASP A 3 -47.51 -26.27 -59.43
C ASP A 3 -46.52 -26.98 -58.49
N SER A 4 -46.36 -26.46 -57.26
CA SER A 4 -46.50 -27.26 -56.03
C SER A 4 -46.45 -26.40 -54.77
N ALA A 5 -47.55 -26.46 -54.03
CA ALA A 5 -47.74 -25.98 -52.68
C ALA A 5 -47.05 -26.90 -51.64
N THR A 6 -46.82 -26.37 -50.44
CA THR A 6 -46.99 -27.02 -49.10
C THR A 6 -46.52 -25.99 -48.06
N ALA A 7 -47.40 -25.37 -47.27
CA ALA A 7 -48.16 -25.91 -46.14
C ALA A 7 -47.23 -26.57 -45.09
N GLY A 8 -47.01 -25.85 -43.99
CA GLY A 8 -46.18 -26.26 -42.86
C GLY A 8 -46.51 -25.45 -41.61
N GLU A 9 -47.75 -25.61 -41.17
CA GLU A 9 -48.33 -25.11 -39.93
C GLU A 9 -47.63 -25.78 -38.73
N GLY A 10 -47.04 -24.96 -37.87
CA GLY A 10 -46.32 -25.41 -36.67
C GLY A 10 -46.61 -24.46 -35.51
N ALA A 11 -47.87 -24.39 -35.10
CA ALA A 11 -48.27 -23.74 -33.85
C ALA A 11 -47.62 -24.49 -32.67
N SER A 12 -46.54 -23.94 -32.13
CA SER A 12 -45.98 -24.36 -30.86
C SER A 12 -46.52 -23.43 -29.78
N GLU A 13 -47.47 -23.95 -29.00
CA GLU A 13 -47.89 -23.38 -27.72
C GLU A 13 -46.67 -23.17 -26.82
N PRO A 14 -46.40 -21.95 -26.32
CA PRO A 14 -45.46 -21.79 -25.23
C PRO A 14 -46.15 -22.28 -23.95
N THR A 15 -45.77 -23.47 -23.51
CA THR A 15 -46.14 -24.01 -22.21
C THR A 15 -45.64 -23.06 -21.12
N GLU A 16 -46.56 -22.24 -20.61
CA GLU A 16 -46.37 -21.36 -19.46
C GLU A 16 -46.11 -22.20 -18.21
N LYS A 17 -44.85 -22.58 -18.03
CA LYS A 17 -44.37 -23.23 -16.81
C LYS A 17 -44.32 -22.15 -15.74
N ARG A 18 -45.45 -21.96 -15.06
CA ARG A 18 -45.61 -21.17 -13.84
C ARG A 18 -44.68 -21.74 -12.77
N VAL A 19 -43.45 -21.25 -12.75
CA VAL A 19 -42.49 -21.51 -11.69
C VAL A 19 -42.90 -20.61 -10.53
N ASP A 20 -43.64 -21.18 -9.58
CA ASP A 20 -43.76 -20.66 -8.23
C ASP A 20 -42.34 -20.52 -7.66
N ARG A 21 -41.75 -19.33 -7.84
CA ARG A 21 -40.57 -18.91 -7.09
C ARG A 21 -41.05 -18.66 -5.67
N GLY A 22 -41.04 -19.72 -4.87
CA GLY A 22 -41.06 -19.62 -3.42
C GLY A 22 -40.02 -18.60 -2.99
N VAL A 23 -40.51 -17.47 -2.50
CA VAL A 23 -39.75 -16.47 -1.76
C VAL A 23 -39.31 -17.17 -0.48
N SER A 24 -38.19 -17.89 -0.57
CA SER A 24 -37.48 -18.37 0.61
C SER A 24 -36.92 -17.14 1.29
N ASN A 25 -37.62 -16.73 2.35
CA ASN A 25 -37.13 -15.82 3.36
C ASN A 25 -35.81 -16.41 3.87
N ARG A 26 -34.70 -15.93 3.29
CA ARG A 26 -33.35 -16.24 3.73
C ARG A 26 -33.18 -15.46 5.03
N GLU A 27 -33.70 -16.05 6.11
CA GLU A 27 -33.42 -15.62 7.47
C GLU A 27 -31.90 -15.53 7.61
N ASP A 28 -31.45 -14.29 7.77
CA ASP A 28 -30.14 -13.93 8.25
C ASP A 28 -29.84 -14.77 9.49
N ARG A 29 -29.13 -15.88 9.29
CA ARG A 29 -28.45 -16.57 10.37
C ARG A 29 -27.49 -15.56 10.96
N GLY A 30 -27.89 -14.98 12.09
CA GLY A 30 -27.05 -14.21 12.97
C GLY A 30 -25.78 -15.00 13.21
N VAL A 31 -24.72 -14.61 12.50
CA VAL A 31 -23.36 -15.07 12.75
C VAL A 31 -23.03 -14.53 14.14
N SER A 32 -23.21 -15.40 15.13
CA SER A 32 -22.85 -15.17 16.52
C SER A 32 -21.44 -14.60 16.56
N GLY A 33 -21.35 -13.35 17.01
CA GLY A 33 -20.11 -12.61 17.18
C GLY A 33 -19.15 -13.43 18.02
N ARG A 34 -18.16 -14.03 17.35
CA ARG A 34 -16.93 -14.44 18.01
C ARG A 34 -16.14 -13.15 18.14
N ASP A 35 -15.98 -12.72 19.37
CA ASP A 35 -15.30 -11.49 19.74
C ASP A 35 -13.81 -11.59 19.37
N ASP A 36 -13.49 -11.30 18.10
CA ASP A 36 -12.14 -11.06 17.59
C ASP A 36 -11.60 -9.71 18.10
N HIS A 37 -11.76 -9.43 19.40
CA HIS A 37 -11.47 -8.15 20.04
C HIS A 37 -9.98 -7.84 20.19
N GLY A 38 -9.08 -8.66 19.67
CA GLY A 38 -7.64 -8.52 19.88
C GLY A 38 -6.76 -8.31 18.64
N LEU A 39 -7.25 -8.55 17.43
CA LEU A 39 -6.36 -8.62 16.24
C LEU A 39 -6.75 -7.71 15.08
N THR A 40 -7.94 -7.11 15.10
CA THR A 40 -8.36 -6.20 14.02
C THR A 40 -8.84 -4.88 14.57
N THR A 41 -8.06 -3.83 14.33
CA THR A 41 -8.54 -2.47 14.53
C THR A 41 -9.50 -2.13 13.39
N VAL A 42 -10.67 -1.62 13.74
CA VAL A 42 -11.61 -1.05 12.78
C VAL A 42 -11.06 0.32 12.42
N GLU A 43 -10.41 0.42 11.27
CA GLU A 43 -9.99 1.73 10.77
C GLU A 43 -11.24 2.54 10.44
N GLN A 44 -11.38 3.66 11.15
CA GLN A 44 -12.37 4.65 10.82
C GLN A 44 -12.12 5.11 9.39
N TRP A 45 -13.16 5.04 8.56
CA TRP A 45 -13.12 5.55 7.19
C TRP A 45 -12.56 6.98 7.22
N ARG A 46 -11.33 7.14 6.73
CA ARG A 46 -10.75 8.46 6.51
C ARG A 46 -11.03 8.81 5.06
N PRO A 47 -11.93 9.76 4.79
CA PRO A 47 -11.96 10.38 3.47
C PRO A 47 -10.54 10.88 3.17
N PRO A 48 -10.05 10.80 1.91
CA PRO A 48 -8.92 11.63 1.51
C PRO A 48 -9.18 13.06 1.99
N SER A 49 -8.15 13.81 2.37
CA SER A 49 -8.26 15.10 3.08
C SER A 49 -8.86 16.25 2.24
N SER A 50 -9.71 15.92 1.28
CA SER A 50 -10.22 16.74 0.18
C SER A 50 -11.70 17.10 0.32
N ALA A 51 -12.38 16.88 1.44
CA ALA A 51 -13.84 17.11 1.50
C ALA A 51 -14.23 18.55 1.11
N LEU A 52 -13.34 19.51 1.38
CA LEU A 52 -13.47 20.89 0.91
C LEU A 52 -13.22 21.03 -0.60
N CYS A 53 -12.23 20.31 -1.14
CA CYS A 53 -11.98 20.21 -2.57
C CYS A 53 -13.12 19.49 -3.31
N ALA A 54 -13.81 18.54 -2.68
CA ALA A 54 -14.92 17.80 -3.29
C ALA A 54 -16.08 18.74 -3.61
N ARG A 55 -16.42 19.65 -2.69
CA ARG A 55 -17.48 20.64 -2.90
C ARG A 55 -17.12 21.65 -3.98
N SER A 56 -15.88 22.15 -3.99
CA SER A 56 -15.44 23.07 -5.04
C SER A 56 -15.40 22.39 -6.40
N ALA A 57 -14.84 21.17 -6.47
CA ALA A 57 -14.74 20.38 -7.70
C ALA A 57 -16.12 20.10 -8.30
N VAL A 58 -17.09 19.64 -7.50
CA VAL A 58 -18.45 19.42 -7.99
C VAL A 58 -19.16 20.74 -8.34
N GLY A 59 -18.89 21.80 -7.58
CA GLY A 59 -19.49 23.12 -7.77
C GLY A 59 -19.22 23.72 -9.16
N GLU A 60 -18.06 23.45 -9.73
CA GLU A 60 -17.67 23.92 -11.07
C GLU A 60 -18.52 23.30 -12.20
N TYR A 61 -19.13 22.14 -11.97
CA TYR A 61 -19.97 21.44 -12.95
C TYR A 61 -21.48 21.62 -12.72
N LEU A 62 -21.89 22.37 -11.69
CA LEU A 62 -23.30 22.65 -11.42
C LEU A 62 -23.87 23.63 -12.45
N GLY A 63 -25.06 23.30 -12.96
CA GLY A 63 -25.80 24.22 -13.83
C GLY A 63 -26.34 25.43 -13.07
N ALA A 64 -26.64 26.51 -13.80
CA ALA A 64 -27.27 27.69 -13.22
C ALA A 64 -28.61 27.32 -12.54
N GLY A 65 -28.72 27.58 -11.22
CA GLY A 65 -29.89 27.23 -10.41
C GLY A 65 -29.96 25.76 -9.97
N GLU A 66 -28.96 24.95 -10.29
CA GLU A 66 -28.84 23.60 -9.77
C GLU A 66 -28.30 23.64 -8.34
N SER A 67 -29.09 23.09 -7.40
CA SER A 67 -28.66 22.94 -6.02
C SER A 67 -28.23 21.51 -5.76
N LEU A 68 -27.14 21.40 -5.03
CA LEU A 68 -26.61 20.13 -4.61
C LEU A 68 -27.31 19.70 -3.31
N GLN A 69 -27.82 18.47 -3.28
CA GLN A 69 -28.54 17.91 -2.14
C GLN A 69 -27.62 17.09 -1.22
N VAL A 70 -26.71 16.31 -1.80
CA VAL A 70 -25.75 15.47 -1.07
C VAL A 70 -24.39 15.60 -1.74
N ILE A 71 -23.34 15.90 -0.96
CA ILE A 71 -21.95 15.71 -1.37
C ILE A 71 -21.43 14.55 -0.55
N ASP A 72 -20.68 13.68 -1.21
CA ASP A 72 -19.93 12.64 -0.56
C ASP A 72 -18.59 12.43 -1.26
N GLU A 73 -17.66 11.81 -0.57
CA GLU A 73 -16.41 11.34 -1.17
C GLU A 73 -16.49 9.83 -1.37
N VAL A 74 -16.15 9.40 -2.58
CA VAL A 74 -16.19 8.00 -2.95
C VAL A 74 -14.86 7.59 -3.56
N SER A 75 -14.59 6.29 -3.62
CA SER A 75 -13.58 5.74 -4.52
C SER A 75 -14.24 4.96 -5.64
N ARG A 76 -13.66 5.04 -6.84
CA ARG A 76 -14.12 4.27 -8.01
C ARG A 76 -13.29 2.99 -8.11
N PRO A 77 -13.87 1.80 -7.84
CA PRO A 77 -13.11 0.55 -7.90
C PRO A 77 -12.64 0.22 -9.33
N ASP A 78 -13.39 0.66 -10.34
CA ASP A 78 -13.04 0.44 -11.76
C ASP A 78 -11.79 1.21 -12.20
N ASP A 79 -11.38 2.23 -11.42
CA ASP A 79 -10.21 3.08 -11.68
C ASP A 79 -9.14 2.90 -10.59
N GLY A 80 -8.89 1.66 -10.16
CA GLY A 80 -7.86 1.37 -9.16
C GLY A 80 -8.12 1.96 -7.76
N GLY A 81 -9.36 2.40 -7.48
CA GLY A 81 -9.70 3.06 -6.23
C GLY A 81 -9.35 4.55 -6.20
N THR A 82 -9.19 5.21 -7.35
CA THR A 82 -9.00 6.67 -7.42
C THR A 82 -10.12 7.37 -6.63
N PRO A 83 -9.76 8.31 -5.74
CA PRO A 83 -10.74 9.07 -4.99
C PRO A 83 -11.50 10.01 -5.92
N ALA A 84 -12.81 10.14 -5.75
CA ALA A 84 -13.67 11.01 -6.53
C ALA A 84 -14.68 11.71 -5.61
N ALA A 85 -15.06 12.93 -5.98
CA ALA A 85 -16.14 13.65 -5.36
C ALA A 85 -17.47 13.27 -6.02
N VAL A 86 -18.48 12.93 -5.23
CA VAL A 86 -19.83 12.67 -5.74
C VAL A 86 -20.78 13.74 -5.26
N GLY A 87 -21.49 14.35 -6.21
CA GLY A 87 -22.58 15.27 -5.96
C GLY A 87 -23.90 14.70 -6.46
N LEU A 88 -24.90 14.66 -5.59
CA LEU A 88 -26.27 14.37 -5.99
C LEU A 88 -27.05 15.67 -6.06
N THR A 89 -27.60 15.97 -7.23
CA THR A 89 -28.49 17.12 -7.43
C THR A 89 -29.93 16.63 -7.54
N GLY A 90 -30.88 17.56 -7.61
CA GLY A 90 -32.27 17.20 -7.89
C GLY A 90 -32.49 16.59 -9.28
N ARG A 91 -31.47 16.55 -10.16
CA ARG A 91 -31.59 16.13 -11.57
C ARG A 91 -30.62 15.05 -12.00
N ARG A 92 -29.41 15.03 -11.46
CA ARG A 92 -28.32 14.16 -11.90
C ARG A 92 -27.40 13.78 -10.75
N LEU A 93 -26.71 12.69 -10.94
CA LEU A 93 -25.57 12.25 -10.15
C LEU A 93 -24.30 12.69 -10.89
N LEU A 94 -23.49 13.51 -10.23
CA LEU A 94 -22.19 13.97 -10.71
C LEU A 94 -21.10 13.22 -9.96
N VAL A 95 -20.15 12.65 -10.70
CA VAL A 95 -18.93 12.06 -10.13
C VAL A 95 -17.74 12.78 -10.77
N VAL A 96 -16.95 13.48 -9.96
CA VAL A 96 -15.80 14.26 -10.41
C VAL A 96 -14.54 13.64 -9.84
N SER A 97 -13.67 13.18 -10.74
CA SER A 97 -12.36 12.63 -10.41
C SER A 97 -11.31 13.75 -10.32
N PRO A 98 -10.14 13.51 -9.70
CA PRO A 98 -9.12 14.53 -9.45
C PRO A 98 -8.37 14.94 -10.72
N ASP A 99 -8.41 14.09 -11.75
CA ASP A 99 -7.85 14.33 -13.08
C ASP A 99 -8.73 15.28 -13.93
N GLY A 100 -9.86 15.73 -13.39
CA GLY A 100 -10.85 16.54 -14.09
C GLY A 100 -11.80 15.72 -14.97
N SER A 101 -11.68 14.39 -14.97
CA SER A 101 -12.70 13.54 -15.59
C SER A 101 -13.98 13.64 -14.77
N PHE A 102 -15.10 13.81 -15.45
CA PHE A 102 -16.41 13.88 -14.81
C PHE A 102 -17.37 12.92 -15.49
N LEU A 103 -18.24 12.34 -14.68
CA LEU A 103 -19.33 11.47 -15.11
C LEU A 103 -20.63 12.13 -14.67
N ASP A 104 -21.50 12.42 -15.63
CA ASP A 104 -22.83 12.97 -15.42
C ASP A 104 -23.87 11.89 -15.75
N VAL A 105 -24.65 11.49 -14.75
CA VAL A 105 -25.73 10.51 -14.89
C VAL A 105 -27.06 11.17 -14.51
N GLY A 106 -27.92 11.41 -15.50
CA GLY A 106 -29.29 11.86 -15.27
C GLY A 106 -30.07 10.86 -14.41
N LEU A 107 -30.77 11.36 -13.38
CA LEU A 107 -31.55 10.49 -12.48
C LEU A 107 -32.72 9.80 -13.17
N ASP A 108 -33.18 10.35 -14.30
CA ASP A 108 -34.16 9.76 -15.21
C ASP A 108 -33.64 8.51 -15.93
N ARG A 109 -32.31 8.38 -16.10
CA ARG A 109 -31.68 7.21 -16.72
C ARG A 109 -31.29 6.13 -15.71
N VAL A 110 -31.47 6.36 -14.42
CA VAL A 110 -31.08 5.40 -13.38
C VAL A 110 -32.16 4.33 -13.27
N CYS A 111 -31.86 3.12 -13.73
CA CYS A 111 -32.78 1.99 -13.68
C CYS A 111 -32.81 1.31 -12.31
N SER A 112 -31.65 1.18 -11.66
CA SER A 112 -31.59 0.57 -10.34
C SER A 112 -30.42 1.07 -9.50
N VAL A 113 -30.66 1.16 -8.20
CA VAL A 113 -29.65 1.48 -7.19
C VAL A 113 -29.57 0.29 -6.23
N ARG A 114 -28.39 -0.32 -6.12
CA ARG A 114 -28.12 -1.37 -5.14
C ARG A 114 -27.00 -0.93 -4.22
N SER A 115 -27.17 -1.19 -2.94
CA SER A 115 -26.14 -0.93 -1.94
C SER A 115 -25.78 -2.22 -1.23
N ASP A 116 -24.49 -2.53 -1.19
CA ASP A 116 -23.94 -3.67 -0.46
C ASP A 116 -22.93 -3.17 0.57
N ARG A 117 -22.95 -3.76 1.78
CA ARG A 117 -21.99 -3.47 2.84
C ARG A 117 -20.95 -4.56 2.84
N GLN A 118 -19.74 -4.21 2.45
CA GLN A 118 -18.64 -5.15 2.35
C GLN A 118 -17.56 -4.79 3.37
N SER A 119 -17.07 -5.79 4.09
CA SER A 119 -15.91 -5.63 4.96
C SER A 119 -14.70 -6.27 4.30
N TYR A 120 -13.70 -5.46 3.97
CA TYR A 120 -12.44 -5.92 3.44
C TYR A 120 -11.39 -5.91 4.54
N LEU A 121 -10.58 -6.95 4.55
CA LEU A 121 -9.43 -7.06 5.43
C LEU A 121 -8.24 -6.49 4.67
N GLY A 122 -7.82 -5.29 5.06
CA GLY A 122 -6.63 -4.65 4.54
C GLY A 122 -5.45 -4.97 5.45
N VAL A 123 -4.27 -5.11 4.86
CA VAL A 123 -3.01 -5.07 5.62
C VAL A 123 -2.54 -3.62 5.56
N ARG A 124 -2.60 -2.92 6.69
CA ARG A 124 -2.05 -1.57 6.82
C ARG A 124 -0.92 -1.64 7.82
N GLY A 125 0.24 -1.12 7.43
CA GLY A 125 1.38 -1.15 8.31
C GLY A 125 2.69 -1.14 7.56
N ASN A 126 3.67 -0.51 8.17
CA ASN A 126 5.07 -0.71 7.86
C ASN A 126 5.60 -1.55 9.02
N ASP A 127 5.74 -2.85 8.85
CA ASP A 127 6.27 -3.72 9.91
C ASP A 127 7.78 -3.85 9.75
N TYR A 128 8.51 -3.49 10.80
CA TYR A 128 9.95 -3.65 10.85
C TYR A 128 10.35 -5.10 10.62
N ARG A 129 9.51 -6.08 10.96
CA ARG A 129 9.78 -7.51 10.73
C ARG A 129 9.89 -7.83 9.25
N LEU A 130 9.12 -7.17 8.37
CA LEU A 130 9.27 -7.34 6.93
C LEU A 130 10.61 -6.77 6.46
N VAL A 131 10.96 -5.55 6.87
CA VAL A 131 12.24 -4.92 6.52
C VAL A 131 13.42 -5.73 7.06
N LEU A 132 13.30 -6.25 8.29
CA LEU A 132 14.26 -7.13 8.94
C LEU A 132 14.41 -8.45 8.17
N CYS A 133 13.31 -9.12 7.82
CA CYS A 133 13.33 -10.36 7.05
C CYS A 133 13.94 -10.16 5.67
N VAL A 134 13.58 -9.08 4.97
CA VAL A 134 14.15 -8.73 3.66
C VAL A 134 15.64 -8.45 3.80
N GLY A 135 16.05 -7.61 4.75
CA GLY A 135 17.46 -7.32 5.02
C GLY A 135 18.26 -8.58 5.34
N TYR A 136 17.72 -9.45 6.20
CA TYR A 136 18.35 -10.71 6.58
C TYR A 136 18.48 -11.67 5.38
N LEU A 137 17.46 -11.76 4.54
CA LEU A 137 17.51 -12.55 3.31
C LEU A 137 18.58 -12.04 2.35
N PHE A 138 18.67 -10.73 2.14
CA PHE A 138 19.73 -10.11 1.35
C PHE A 138 21.12 -10.40 1.92
N ALA A 139 21.27 -10.36 3.25
CA ALA A 139 22.52 -10.70 3.92
C ALA A 139 22.93 -12.16 3.67
N ILE A 140 22.01 -13.11 3.82
CA ILE A 140 22.28 -14.53 3.56
C ILE A 140 22.62 -14.77 2.09
N VAL A 141 21.79 -14.29 1.17
CA VAL A 141 21.98 -14.53 -0.27
C VAL A 141 23.28 -13.91 -0.75
N GLY A 142 23.59 -12.69 -0.29
CA GLY A 142 24.87 -12.04 -0.57
C GLY A 142 26.05 -12.87 -0.06
N LEU A 143 26.01 -13.33 1.20
CA LEU A 143 27.09 -14.09 1.82
C LEU A 143 27.31 -15.46 1.13
N VAL A 144 26.23 -16.20 0.90
CA VAL A 144 26.27 -17.49 0.18
C VAL A 144 26.77 -17.28 -1.25
N GLY A 145 26.33 -16.19 -1.90
CA GLY A 145 26.82 -15.80 -3.21
C GLY A 145 28.33 -15.55 -3.23
N VAL A 146 28.85 -14.75 -2.29
CA VAL A 146 30.29 -14.49 -2.14
C VAL A 146 31.06 -15.81 -1.95
N LEU A 147 30.57 -16.70 -1.09
CA LEU A 147 31.20 -18.01 -0.85
C LEU A 147 31.20 -18.90 -2.10
N ALA A 148 30.13 -18.86 -2.89
CA ALA A 148 30.01 -19.65 -4.11
C ALA A 148 30.87 -19.11 -5.26
N THR A 149 31.07 -17.79 -5.33
CA THR A 149 31.84 -17.15 -6.41
C THR A 149 33.30 -16.90 -6.08
N SER A 150 33.69 -16.95 -4.80
CA SER A 150 35.06 -16.60 -4.41
C SER A 150 36.06 -17.61 -4.97
N THR A 151 37.03 -17.12 -5.74
CA THR A 151 38.17 -17.93 -6.20
C THR A 151 39.32 -17.92 -5.19
N SER A 152 39.30 -16.99 -4.24
CA SER A 152 40.30 -16.80 -3.20
C SER A 152 39.71 -17.05 -1.81
N ALA A 153 40.44 -17.77 -0.95
CA ALA A 153 40.07 -17.98 0.45
C ALA A 153 40.05 -16.68 1.28
N LEU A 154 40.64 -15.59 0.77
CA LEU A 154 40.65 -14.29 1.45
C LEU A 154 39.32 -13.55 1.34
N THR A 155 38.58 -13.72 0.23
CA THR A 155 37.31 -13.02 -0.02
C THR A 155 36.26 -13.27 1.08
N PRO A 156 35.96 -14.52 1.51
CA PRO A 156 35.00 -14.74 2.59
C PRO A 156 35.51 -14.22 3.94
N THR A 157 36.83 -14.24 4.18
CA THR A 157 37.42 -13.71 5.41
C THR A 157 37.25 -12.20 5.50
N VAL A 158 37.47 -11.47 4.41
CA VAL A 158 37.26 -10.02 4.32
C VAL A 158 35.77 -9.67 4.47
N ALA A 159 34.89 -10.44 3.83
CA ALA A 159 33.44 -10.25 3.97
C ALA A 159 32.98 -10.44 5.43
N LEU A 160 33.39 -11.53 6.08
CA LEU A 160 33.08 -11.80 7.49
C LEU A 160 33.69 -10.75 8.43
N THR A 161 34.93 -10.32 8.19
CA THR A 161 35.57 -9.27 8.98
C THR A 161 34.82 -7.94 8.84
N THR A 162 34.26 -7.68 7.67
CA THR A 162 33.47 -6.47 7.45
C THR A 162 32.15 -6.53 8.19
N VAL A 163 31.40 -7.63 8.04
CA VAL A 163 30.13 -7.81 8.76
C VAL A 163 30.37 -7.77 10.27
N GLY A 164 31.40 -8.47 10.75
CA GLY A 164 31.81 -8.45 12.15
C GLY A 164 32.23 -7.07 12.64
N GLY A 165 32.97 -6.31 11.83
CA GLY A 165 33.38 -4.94 12.14
C GLY A 165 32.18 -3.99 12.27
N VAL A 166 31.20 -4.10 11.37
CA VAL A 166 29.95 -3.31 11.44
C VAL A 166 29.16 -3.66 12.69
N LEU A 167 28.97 -4.96 12.98
CA LEU A 167 28.24 -5.41 14.17
C LEU A 167 28.95 -5.02 15.47
N LEU A 168 30.29 -5.12 15.52
CA LEU A 168 31.08 -4.71 16.67
C LEU A 168 30.97 -3.19 16.89
N THR A 169 31.02 -2.40 15.81
CA THR A 169 30.90 -0.94 15.89
C THR A 169 29.53 -0.53 16.43
N ASP A 170 28.46 -1.17 15.94
CA ASP A 170 27.09 -0.97 16.48
C ASP A 170 27.00 -1.40 17.95
N HIS A 171 27.58 -2.55 18.33
CA HIS A 171 27.57 -3.03 19.70
C HIS A 171 28.31 -2.09 20.67
N VAL A 172 29.50 -1.64 20.30
CA VAL A 172 30.31 -0.70 21.08
C VAL A 172 29.57 0.62 21.27
N TYR A 173 28.95 1.13 20.20
CA TYR A 173 28.15 2.35 20.26
C TYR A 173 26.97 2.21 21.23
N ARG A 174 26.23 1.09 21.17
CA ARG A 174 25.09 0.82 22.07
C ARG A 174 25.49 0.64 23.52
N ALA A 175 26.60 -0.05 23.77
CA ALA A 175 27.06 -0.34 25.11
C ALA A 175 27.77 0.85 25.77
N GLY A 176 27.94 1.97 25.05
CA GLY A 176 28.72 3.12 25.52
C GLY A 176 30.15 2.72 25.88
N VAL A 177 30.67 1.67 25.23
CA VAL A 177 31.96 1.08 25.59
C VAL A 177 33.05 2.07 25.22
N ASP A 178 33.76 2.52 26.25
CA ASP A 178 34.89 3.41 26.08
C ASP A 178 35.99 2.70 25.29
N LEU A 179 36.19 3.17 24.05
CA LEU A 179 37.20 2.67 23.12
C LEU A 179 38.62 3.11 23.50
N ASP A 180 38.80 3.98 24.50
CA ASP A 180 40.12 4.49 24.88
C ASP A 180 41.02 3.37 25.44
N GLY A 181 40.44 2.33 26.06
CA GLY A 181 41.15 1.13 26.52
C GLY A 181 41.83 0.32 25.40
N PRO A 182 41.09 -0.20 24.40
CA PRO A 182 41.67 -0.96 23.29
C PRO A 182 42.60 -0.12 22.41
N ILE A 183 42.31 1.17 22.20
CA ILE A 183 43.22 2.07 21.46
C ILE A 183 44.54 2.24 22.22
N GLY A 184 44.51 2.37 23.55
CA GLY A 184 45.71 2.41 24.39
C GLY A 184 46.47 1.08 24.46
N ALA A 185 45.81 -0.06 24.21
CA ALA A 185 46.48 -1.36 24.11
C ALA A 185 47.24 -1.51 22.77
N LEU A 186 46.69 -0.99 21.67
CA LEU A 186 47.37 -0.93 20.36
C LEU A 186 48.62 -0.03 20.39
N ASP A 187 48.56 1.08 21.13
CA ASP A 187 49.68 2.03 21.30
C ASP A 187 50.87 1.38 22.01
N ARG A 188 50.60 0.56 23.05
CA ARG A 188 51.62 -0.20 23.80
C ARG A 188 52.35 -1.24 22.96
N GLY A 189 51.78 -1.68 21.84
CA GLY A 189 52.38 -2.66 20.94
C GLY A 189 53.45 -2.09 19.99
N GLY A 190 53.61 -0.77 19.88
CA GLY A 190 54.65 -0.08 19.10
C GLY A 190 54.60 -0.25 17.57
N ARG A 191 53.90 -1.27 17.05
CA ARG A 191 53.83 -1.59 15.62
C ARG A 191 52.82 -0.76 14.82
N ALA A 192 52.02 0.08 15.47
CA ALA A 192 50.89 0.76 14.84
C ALA A 192 50.83 2.27 15.11
N ALA A 193 51.92 2.91 15.57
CA ALA A 193 51.94 4.33 15.96
C ALA A 193 51.39 5.27 14.86
N ALA A 194 51.74 5.02 13.60
CA ALA A 194 51.24 5.80 12.47
C ALA A 194 49.71 5.63 12.25
N THR A 195 49.20 4.44 12.56
CA THR A 195 47.78 4.08 12.40
C THR A 195 46.95 4.66 13.56
N THR A 196 47.44 4.59 14.80
CA THR A 196 46.82 5.20 15.98
C THR A 196 46.75 6.72 15.85
N ASP A 197 47.78 7.37 15.32
CA ASP A 197 47.76 8.82 15.06
C ASP A 197 46.76 9.24 13.97
N ARG A 198 46.53 8.37 12.98
CA ARG A 198 45.53 8.59 11.93
C ARG A 198 44.12 8.43 12.48
N LEU A 199 43.88 7.40 13.30
CA LEU A 199 42.64 7.16 14.03
C LEU A 199 42.32 8.31 15.00
N ARG A 200 43.30 8.78 15.79
CA ARG A 200 43.12 9.93 16.72
C ARG A 200 42.83 11.24 15.99
N ARG A 201 43.44 11.48 14.81
CA ARG A 201 43.11 12.65 13.98
C ARG A 201 41.71 12.56 13.39
N TRP A 202 41.29 11.37 12.98
CA TRP A 202 39.94 11.14 12.45
C TRP A 202 38.87 11.29 13.55
N LYS A 203 39.07 10.70 14.74
CA LYS A 203 38.21 10.90 15.94
C LYS A 203 38.06 12.38 16.29
N ARG A 204 39.15 13.14 16.30
CA ARG A 204 39.13 14.60 16.58
C ARG A 204 38.36 15.42 15.54
N ARG A 205 38.39 15.03 14.25
CA ARG A 205 37.61 15.70 13.20
C ARG A 205 36.11 15.40 13.31
N LEU A 206 35.78 14.18 13.72
CA LEU A 206 34.38 13.76 13.87
C LEU A 206 33.71 14.35 15.11
N ASN A 207 34.39 14.37 16.25
CA ASN A 207 33.85 14.92 17.50
C ASN A 207 33.61 16.44 17.45
N GLY A 208 34.10 17.14 16.43
CA GLY A 208 34.04 18.60 16.37
C GLY A 208 32.79 19.20 15.73
N HIS A 209 32.02 18.46 14.93
CA HIS A 209 31.03 19.05 14.00
C HIS A 209 29.70 18.30 13.87
N VAL A 210 29.49 17.24 14.65
CA VAL A 210 28.57 16.18 14.24
C VAL A 210 27.73 15.75 15.45
N THR A 211 26.42 15.98 15.37
CA THR A 211 25.39 15.42 16.28
C THR A 211 25.58 13.89 16.35
N ASP A 212 25.35 13.26 17.51
CA ASP A 212 25.68 11.84 17.76
C ASP A 212 25.14 10.85 16.70
N ASP A 213 24.08 11.22 15.97
CA ASP A 213 23.50 10.44 14.88
C ASP A 213 24.30 10.50 13.56
N ASP A 214 24.90 11.64 13.21
CA ASP A 214 25.61 11.83 11.95
C ASP A 214 27.00 11.15 11.97
N LEU A 215 27.55 10.93 13.16
CA LEU A 215 28.86 10.32 13.39
C LEU A 215 28.79 8.80 13.18
N ALA A 216 27.68 8.19 13.62
CA ALA A 216 27.36 6.79 13.33
C ALA A 216 27.15 6.57 11.82
N LEU A 217 26.52 7.52 11.13
CA LEU A 217 26.23 7.46 9.70
C LEU A 217 27.52 7.58 8.86
N GLY A 218 28.40 8.51 9.23
CA GLY A 218 29.71 8.69 8.58
C GLY A 218 30.67 7.53 8.79
N ALA A 219 30.73 6.96 10.00
CA ALA A 219 31.58 5.81 10.31
C ALA A 219 31.11 4.55 9.55
N THR A 220 29.81 4.30 9.54
CA THR A 220 29.22 3.15 8.84
C THR A 220 29.39 3.27 7.32
N GLY A 221 29.15 4.46 6.76
CA GLY A 221 29.35 4.72 5.33
C GLY A 221 30.81 4.59 4.90
N GLY A 222 31.74 5.14 5.68
CA GLY A 222 33.17 5.07 5.41
C GLY A 222 33.72 3.65 5.45
N PHE A 223 33.30 2.85 6.44
CA PHE A 223 33.72 1.46 6.56
C PHE A 223 33.17 0.60 5.41
N THR A 224 31.89 0.80 5.07
CA THR A 224 31.24 0.11 3.94
C THR A 224 31.93 0.40 2.61
N ALA A 225 32.22 1.68 2.34
CA ALA A 225 32.93 2.10 1.13
C ALA A 225 34.35 1.55 1.08
N GLY A 226 35.05 1.54 2.22
CA GLY A 226 36.40 0.98 2.33
C GLY A 226 36.47 -0.51 2.01
N THR A 227 35.57 -1.32 2.58
CA THR A 227 35.50 -2.75 2.26
C THR A 227 35.13 -2.98 0.80
N PHE A 228 34.13 -2.25 0.28
CA PHE A 228 33.71 -2.42 -1.11
C PHE A 228 34.86 -2.15 -2.08
N LEU A 229 35.60 -1.05 -1.86
CA LEU A 229 36.78 -0.71 -2.66
C LEU A 229 37.85 -1.81 -2.58
N LEU A 230 38.08 -2.38 -1.39
CA LEU A 230 39.02 -3.47 -1.19
C LEU A 230 38.62 -4.73 -1.98
N VAL A 231 37.34 -5.13 -1.96
CA VAL A 231 36.85 -6.31 -2.70
C VAL A 231 36.94 -6.10 -4.20
N VAL A 232 36.57 -4.91 -4.70
CA VAL A 232 36.70 -4.56 -6.13
C VAL A 232 38.16 -4.63 -6.60
N THR A 233 39.13 -4.31 -5.75
CA THR A 233 40.56 -4.38 -6.13
C THR A 233 41.14 -5.78 -6.18
N VAL A 234 40.54 -6.75 -5.47
CA VAL A 234 41.08 -8.11 -5.33
C VAL A 234 40.43 -9.10 -6.31
N GLU A 235 39.17 -8.88 -6.68
CA GLU A 235 38.42 -9.77 -7.58
C GLU A 235 38.31 -9.17 -8.99
N PRO A 236 38.72 -9.88 -10.06
CA PRO A 236 38.62 -9.38 -11.43
C PRO A 236 37.18 -9.35 -11.99
N GLY A 237 36.20 -9.84 -11.23
CA GLY A 237 34.78 -9.89 -11.61
C GLY A 237 33.89 -8.96 -10.79
N LEU A 238 32.82 -8.44 -11.40
CA LEU A 238 31.86 -7.56 -10.73
C LEU A 238 30.85 -8.28 -9.81
N LEU A 239 30.75 -9.61 -9.92
CA LEU A 239 29.77 -10.38 -9.13
C LEU A 239 30.13 -10.42 -7.64
N ALA A 240 31.37 -10.75 -7.28
CA ALA A 240 31.82 -10.79 -5.89
C ALA A 240 31.64 -9.44 -5.13
N PRO A 241 32.02 -8.27 -5.70
CA PRO A 241 31.76 -6.99 -5.04
C PRO A 241 30.26 -6.66 -4.97
N ALA A 242 29.46 -6.99 -5.99
CA ALA A 242 28.01 -6.79 -5.94
C ALA A 242 27.36 -7.63 -4.83
N LEU A 243 27.75 -8.90 -4.67
CA LEU A 243 27.25 -9.79 -3.62
C LEU A 243 27.72 -9.36 -2.22
N THR A 244 28.94 -8.83 -2.11
CA THR A 244 29.43 -8.23 -0.87
C THR A 244 28.59 -6.99 -0.51
N LEU A 245 28.30 -6.12 -1.47
CA LEU A 245 27.45 -4.95 -1.26
C LEU A 245 26.03 -5.34 -0.86
N ALA A 246 25.45 -6.34 -1.53
CA ALA A 246 24.14 -6.90 -1.15
C ALA A 246 24.14 -7.42 0.30
N THR A 247 25.25 -8.08 0.72
CA THR A 247 25.41 -8.56 2.10
C THR A 247 25.38 -7.40 3.08
N VAL A 248 26.18 -6.36 2.83
CA VAL A 248 26.28 -5.20 3.71
C VAL A 248 24.97 -4.43 3.75
N VAL A 249 24.32 -4.18 2.60
CA VAL A 249 23.01 -3.54 2.52
C VAL A 249 21.97 -4.32 3.31
N GLY A 250 21.95 -5.66 3.19
CA GLY A 250 21.08 -6.53 3.95
C GLY A 250 21.29 -6.41 5.47
N CYS A 251 22.55 -6.41 5.93
CA CYS A 251 22.88 -6.20 7.33
C CYS A 251 22.44 -4.82 7.84
N VAL A 252 22.71 -3.76 7.07
CA VAL A 252 22.31 -2.38 7.44
C VAL A 252 20.79 -2.26 7.54
N LEU A 253 20.05 -2.80 6.56
CA LEU A 253 18.57 -2.84 6.60
C LEU A 253 18.06 -3.58 7.84
N SER A 254 18.69 -4.70 8.20
CA SER A 254 18.31 -5.50 9.37
C SER A 254 18.53 -4.73 10.67
N VAL A 255 19.69 -4.10 10.82
CA VAL A 255 20.03 -3.27 12.00
C VAL A 255 19.12 -2.06 12.07
N TYR A 256 18.86 -1.40 10.94
CA TYR A 256 17.95 -0.26 10.84
C TYR A 256 16.54 -0.64 11.26
N ALA A 257 15.98 -1.73 10.71
CA ALA A 257 14.65 -2.21 11.06
C ALA A 257 14.53 -2.50 12.56
N PHE A 258 15.54 -3.16 13.15
CA PHE A 258 15.56 -3.42 14.58
C PHE A 258 15.67 -2.15 15.43
N ARG A 259 16.57 -1.22 15.05
CA ARG A 259 16.81 0.04 15.78
C ARG A 259 15.61 0.96 15.78
N TYR A 260 14.93 1.07 14.64
CA TYR A 260 13.77 1.93 14.49
C TYR A 260 12.47 1.18 14.70
N SER A 261 12.49 -0.01 15.31
CA SER A 261 11.31 -0.87 15.49
C SER A 261 10.12 -0.14 16.15
N ASP A 262 10.37 0.79 17.06
CA ASP A 262 9.33 1.61 17.70
C ASP A 262 8.73 2.70 16.77
N ALA A 263 9.41 3.05 15.68
CA ALA A 263 8.90 3.96 14.65
C ALA A 263 8.05 3.24 13.58
N PHE A 264 7.99 1.90 13.63
CA PHE A 264 7.16 1.09 12.76
C PHE A 264 5.84 0.77 13.47
N ASP A 265 4.72 1.09 12.84
CA ASP A 265 3.36 0.86 13.37
C ASP A 265 3.00 -0.65 13.47
N GLY A 266 3.86 -1.54 12.98
CA GLY A 266 3.61 -2.97 12.87
C GLY A 266 2.70 -3.33 11.68
N ILE A 267 2.48 -4.62 11.44
CA ILE A 267 1.42 -5.07 10.53
C ILE A 267 0.13 -5.11 11.34
N GLU A 268 -0.78 -4.21 11.02
CA GLU A 268 -2.14 -4.25 11.54
C GLU A 268 -3.08 -4.82 10.48
N LEU A 269 -3.79 -5.87 10.87
CA LEU A 269 -4.90 -6.39 10.07
C LEU A 269 -6.07 -5.46 10.28
N VAL A 270 -6.23 -4.52 9.36
CA VAL A 270 -7.25 -3.50 9.46
C VAL A 270 -8.51 -3.97 8.76
N ARG A 271 -9.62 -4.03 9.51
CA ARG A 271 -10.93 -4.30 8.92
C ARG A 271 -11.55 -3.00 8.45
N ARG A 272 -11.53 -2.75 7.14
CA ARG A 272 -12.21 -1.60 6.52
C ARG A 272 -13.64 -1.99 6.16
N ARG A 273 -14.60 -1.27 6.73
CA ARG A 273 -16.01 -1.36 6.32
C ARG A 273 -16.22 -0.32 5.22
N GLN A 274 -16.69 -0.76 4.06
CA GLN A 274 -17.06 0.13 2.97
C GLN A 274 -18.45 -0.24 2.46
N ARG A 275 -19.12 0.76 1.89
CA ARG A 275 -20.43 0.58 1.28
C ARG A 275 -20.30 0.77 -0.21
N THR A 276 -20.59 -0.27 -0.96
CA THR A 276 -20.52 -0.26 -2.42
C THR A 276 -21.91 0.05 -2.95
N VAL A 277 -22.07 1.21 -3.59
CA VAL A 277 -23.29 1.64 -4.28
C VAL A 277 -23.11 1.37 -5.77
N ARG A 278 -23.95 0.51 -6.33
CA ARG A 278 -23.99 0.21 -7.77
C ARG A 278 -25.22 0.87 -8.37
N VAL A 279 -24.99 1.72 -9.36
CA VAL A 279 -26.03 2.43 -10.10
C VAL A 279 -26.03 1.87 -11.51
N THR A 280 -27.12 1.21 -11.91
CA THR A 280 -27.30 0.75 -13.28
C THR A 280 -28.07 1.80 -14.05
N VAL A 281 -27.49 2.25 -15.15
CA VAL A 281 -28.06 3.23 -16.08
C VAL A 281 -28.77 2.48 -17.22
N GLU A 282 -29.75 3.12 -17.85
CA GLU A 282 -30.54 2.60 -18.98
C GLU A 282 -29.69 2.04 -20.12
N ASP A 283 -28.55 2.67 -20.39
CA ASP A 283 -27.57 2.24 -21.40
C ASP A 283 -26.84 0.93 -21.03
N GLY A 284 -27.19 0.29 -19.91
CA GLY A 284 -26.53 -0.90 -19.37
C GLY A 284 -25.23 -0.61 -18.60
N GLN A 285 -24.77 0.63 -18.59
CA GLN A 285 -23.60 1.05 -17.83
C GLN A 285 -23.84 0.88 -16.32
N VAL A 286 -22.89 0.27 -15.63
CA VAL A 286 -22.92 0.12 -14.18
C VAL A 286 -21.85 1.03 -13.58
N VAL A 287 -22.29 2.02 -12.80
CA VAL A 287 -21.40 2.90 -12.05
C VAL A 287 -21.27 2.35 -10.64
N THR A 288 -20.06 1.92 -10.27
CA THR A 288 -19.77 1.43 -8.93
C THR A 288 -19.06 2.52 -8.13
N LEU A 289 -19.60 2.85 -6.96
CA LEU A 289 -19.08 3.86 -6.05
C LEU A 289 -18.86 3.24 -4.67
N CYS A 290 -17.65 3.34 -4.12
CA CYS A 290 -17.36 2.92 -2.76
C CYS A 290 -17.42 4.15 -1.84
N THR A 291 -18.41 4.19 -0.95
CA THR A 291 -18.63 5.28 0.01
C THR A 291 -18.42 4.83 1.46
N ASN A 292 -18.35 5.80 2.37
CA ASN A 292 -18.41 5.61 3.81
C ASN A 292 -19.60 4.68 4.19
N PRO A 293 -19.40 3.70 5.09
CA PRO A 293 -20.46 2.81 5.55
C PRO A 293 -21.70 3.51 6.13
N GLU A 294 -21.52 4.71 6.67
CA GLU A 294 -22.57 5.55 7.26
C GLU A 294 -23.15 6.58 6.29
N SER A 295 -22.66 6.62 5.04
CA SER A 295 -23.21 7.53 4.04
C SER A 295 -24.67 7.23 3.72
N THR A 296 -25.44 8.30 3.57
CA THR A 296 -26.85 8.29 3.14
C THR A 296 -27.01 8.39 1.63
N LEU A 297 -25.91 8.43 0.86
CA LEU A 297 -25.91 8.63 -0.58
C LEU A 297 -26.84 7.64 -1.30
N ASP A 298 -26.84 6.37 -0.90
CA ASP A 298 -27.69 5.34 -1.51
C ASP A 298 -29.19 5.58 -1.29
N ARG A 299 -29.58 6.00 -0.07
CA ARG A 299 -30.98 6.25 0.29
C ARG A 299 -31.50 7.47 -0.44
N GLU A 300 -30.70 8.53 -0.49
CA GLU A 300 -31.04 9.76 -1.21
C GLU A 300 -31.09 9.54 -2.72
N LEU A 301 -30.11 8.81 -3.28
CA LEU A 301 -30.12 8.43 -4.69
C LEU A 301 -31.35 7.58 -5.04
N ALA A 302 -31.66 6.56 -4.23
CA ALA A 302 -32.85 5.74 -4.42
C ALA A 302 -34.13 6.57 -4.29
N ARG A 303 -34.23 7.47 -3.30
CA ARG A 303 -35.40 8.35 -3.11
C ARG A 303 -35.63 9.24 -4.33
N LEU A 304 -34.58 9.87 -4.86
CA LEU A 304 -34.71 10.76 -6.02
C LEU A 304 -34.96 10.01 -7.33
N ALA A 305 -34.35 8.83 -7.51
CA ALA A 305 -34.59 7.99 -8.69
C ALA A 305 -36.05 7.48 -8.73
N HIS A 306 -36.59 6.99 -7.61
CA HIS A 306 -37.96 6.47 -7.56
C HIS A 306 -39.03 7.56 -7.47
N GLY A 307 -38.71 8.71 -6.86
CA GLY A 307 -39.63 9.85 -6.76
C GLY A 307 -39.99 10.47 -8.11
N ARG A 308 -39.18 10.20 -9.14
CA ARG A 308 -39.47 10.55 -10.53
C ARG A 308 -40.21 9.40 -11.20
N SER A 309 -41.49 9.24 -10.85
CA SER A 309 -42.37 8.42 -11.68
C SER A 309 -42.28 8.90 -13.14
N PRO A 310 -42.22 7.98 -14.11
CA PRO A 310 -42.06 8.33 -15.53
C PRO A 310 -43.16 9.31 -15.91
N ARG A 311 -42.73 10.49 -16.38
CA ARG A 311 -43.65 11.47 -16.93
C ARG A 311 -44.38 10.74 -18.07
N PRO A 312 -45.72 10.65 -18.05
CA PRO A 312 -46.45 9.93 -19.08
C PRO A 312 -46.00 10.48 -20.43
N ALA A 313 -45.60 9.58 -21.34
CA ALA A 313 -45.24 9.93 -22.70
C ALA A 313 -46.40 10.77 -23.26
N VAL A 314 -46.09 12.02 -23.59
CA VAL A 314 -47.04 12.87 -24.31
C VAL A 314 -46.91 12.42 -25.76
N ASP A 315 -47.81 11.51 -26.16
CA ASP A 315 -48.05 11.15 -27.56
C ASP A 315 -48.58 12.37 -28.34
#